data_AF-A0A942GMJ6-F1
#
_entry.id   AF-A0A942GMJ6-F1
#
_cell.length_a   1.000
_cell.length_b   1.000
_cell.length_c   1.000
_cell.angle_alpha   90.00
_cell.angle_beta   90.00
_cell.angle_gamma   90.00
#
_symmetry.space_group_name_H-M   'P 1'
#
loop_
_entity.id
_entity.type
_entity.pdbx_description
1 polymer ?
#
loop_
_entity_poly.entity_id
_entity_poly.type
_entity_poly.pdbx_seq_one_letter_code
_entity_poly.pdbx_strand_id
1 'polypeptide(L)'
;LGFEYLPVGLIGFFFAALIAIHVSTIASHLNLGAMYFTRDLYLHYFKPKASEKELVWVGRVATLILLLGSFFYGLMMEDITSWLIFALWLMAAGIWLPNILQVVWWRFNAWGYLSSWIANLGLSWLVVWILPHWNIIPVLPDYQQFWLLMLLGALVFLPVTFLTKHEPMEHLVKYYVQARPIGWWGPVKREAQKLGLLTHVELKNGGVK
;
A
#
# COMPACT_ATOMS: atom_id res chain seq x y z
N LEU A 1 7.72 -35.71 -0.48
CA LEU A 1 9.03 -35.25 0.02
C LEU A 1 10.12 -35.96 -0.78
N GLY A 2 10.95 -35.22 -1.53
CA GLY A 2 12.04 -35.80 -2.35
C GLY A 2 13.41 -35.76 -1.67
N PHE A 3 13.47 -35.36 -0.40
CA PHE A 3 14.72 -35.17 0.34
C PHE A 3 15.52 -36.47 0.53
N GLU A 4 14.85 -37.62 0.51
CA GLU A 4 15.47 -38.95 0.58
C GLU A 4 16.37 -39.26 -0.63
N TYR A 5 16.15 -38.58 -1.76
CA TYR A 5 16.94 -38.74 -2.99
C TYR A 5 18.10 -37.74 -3.09
N LEU A 6 18.27 -36.83 -2.12
CA LEU A 6 19.30 -35.79 -2.15
C LEU A 6 20.52 -36.18 -1.29
N PRO A 7 21.75 -36.04 -1.81
CA PRO A 7 22.96 -36.07 -1.01
C PRO A 7 22.92 -35.09 0.16
N VAL A 8 23.57 -35.46 1.27
CA VAL A 8 23.56 -34.69 2.53
C VAL A 8 24.00 -33.23 2.34
N GLY A 9 24.96 -32.98 1.44
CA GLY A 9 25.40 -31.63 1.08
C GLY A 9 24.33 -30.78 0.39
N LEU A 10 23.50 -31.38 -0.47
CA LEU A 10 22.39 -30.67 -1.13
C LEU A 10 21.24 -30.37 -0.16
N ILE A 11 21.01 -31.23 0.83
CA ILE A 11 20.05 -30.97 1.91
C ILE A 11 20.51 -29.75 2.72
N GLY A 12 21.79 -29.69 3.11
CA GLY A 12 22.36 -28.54 3.82
C GLY A 12 22.25 -27.24 3.02
N PHE A 13 22.56 -27.29 1.72
CA PHE A 13 22.39 -26.15 0.81
C PHE A 13 20.93 -25.68 0.73
N PHE A 14 19.98 -26.61 0.62
CA PHE A 14 18.56 -26.30 0.56
C PHE A 14 18.07 -25.56 1.81
N PHE A 15 18.44 -26.01 3.02
CA PHE A 15 18.09 -25.32 4.25
C PHE A 15 18.77 -23.94 4.37
N ALA A 16 20.04 -23.84 3.96
CA ALA A 16 20.73 -22.55 3.94
C ALA A 16 20.02 -21.55 3.00
N ALA A 17 19.61 -22.00 1.81
CA ALA A 17 18.86 -21.19 0.85
C ALA A 17 17.49 -20.76 1.40
N LEU A 18 16.77 -21.68 2.08
CA LEU A 18 15.51 -21.36 2.75
C LEU A 18 15.71 -20.30 3.85
N ILE A 19 16.72 -20.42 4.70
CA ILE A 19 16.97 -19.40 5.72
C ILE A 19 17.32 -18.07 5.06
N ALA A 20 18.19 -18.08 4.05
CA ALA A 20 18.60 -16.88 3.33
C ALA A 20 17.42 -16.11 2.71
N ILE A 21 16.48 -16.79 2.03
CA ILE A 21 15.31 -16.13 1.42
C ILE A 21 14.34 -15.53 2.45
N HIS A 22 14.18 -16.17 3.60
CA HIS A 22 13.35 -15.62 4.68
C HIS A 22 14.03 -14.41 5.32
N VAL A 23 15.33 -14.51 5.63
CA VAL A 23 16.09 -13.41 6.23
C VAL A 23 16.17 -12.21 5.29
N SER A 24 16.32 -12.40 3.97
CA SER A 24 16.32 -11.29 3.01
C SER A 24 14.99 -10.54 3.04
N THR A 25 13.87 -11.26 3.08
CA THR A 25 12.52 -10.68 3.11
C THR A 25 12.27 -9.94 4.41
N ILE A 26 12.59 -10.54 5.56
CA ILE A 26 12.44 -9.93 6.88
C ILE A 26 13.31 -8.68 6.99
N ALA A 27 14.57 -8.74 6.55
CA ALA A 27 15.49 -7.60 6.58
C ALA A 27 14.97 -6.41 5.76
N SER A 28 14.39 -6.66 4.58
CA SER A 28 13.75 -5.60 3.79
C SER A 28 12.59 -4.94 4.51
N HIS A 29 11.69 -5.72 5.13
CA HIS A 29 10.53 -5.18 5.86
C HIS A 29 10.95 -4.38 7.10
N LEU A 30 11.91 -4.90 7.87
CA LEU A 30 12.45 -4.20 9.04
C LEU A 30 13.13 -2.89 8.64
N ASN A 31 13.89 -2.90 7.54
CA ASN A 31 14.55 -1.69 7.04
C ASN A 31 13.53 -0.65 6.55
N LEU A 32 12.48 -1.07 5.85
CA LEU A 32 11.39 -0.16 5.45
C LEU A 32 10.68 0.44 6.67
N GLY A 33 10.32 -0.38 7.65
CA GLY A 33 9.69 0.08 8.89
C GLY A 33 10.57 1.07 9.67
N ALA A 34 11.87 0.80 9.76
CA ALA A 34 12.83 1.72 10.37
C ALA A 34 12.95 3.03 9.59
N MET A 35 12.92 3.00 8.25
CA MET A 35 12.93 4.22 7.43
C MET A 35 11.66 5.05 7.63
N TYR A 36 10.47 4.43 7.68
CA TYR A 36 9.22 5.14 7.96
C TYR A 36 9.25 5.79 9.35
N PHE A 37 9.71 5.06 10.37
CA PHE A 37 9.83 5.63 11.71
C PHE A 37 10.86 6.77 11.78
N THR A 38 12.01 6.62 11.12
CA THR A 38 13.08 7.62 11.23
C THR A 38 12.86 8.84 10.35
N ARG A 39 12.51 8.68 9.07
CA ARG A 39 12.40 9.79 8.12
C ARG A 39 11.03 10.45 8.20
N ASP A 40 9.96 9.64 8.26
CA ASP A 40 8.60 10.17 8.14
C ASP A 40 8.05 10.60 9.49
N LEU A 41 8.40 9.90 10.58
CA LEU A 41 7.98 10.28 11.93
C LEU A 41 9.05 11.10 12.65
N TYR A 42 10.23 10.52 12.91
CA TYR A 42 11.24 11.13 13.79
C TYR A 42 11.80 12.43 13.22
N LEU A 43 12.32 12.41 11.99
CA LEU A 43 12.90 13.60 11.38
C LEU A 43 11.82 14.66 11.11
N HIS A 44 10.66 14.27 10.56
CA HIS A 44 9.64 15.26 10.20
C HIS A 44 8.93 15.89 11.41
N TYR A 45 8.55 15.10 12.42
CA TYR A 45 7.70 15.57 13.52
C TYR A 45 8.43 15.73 14.86
N PHE A 46 9.42 14.89 15.19
CA PHE A 46 10.05 14.92 16.52
C PHE A 46 11.32 15.78 16.56
N LYS A 47 12.20 15.64 15.56
CA LYS A 47 13.48 16.36 15.52
C LYS A 47 13.92 16.70 14.09
N PRO A 48 13.42 17.80 13.50
CA PRO A 48 13.76 18.24 12.14
C PRO A 48 15.22 18.55 11.86
N LYS A 49 16.06 18.66 12.89
CA LYS A 49 17.49 18.94 12.79
C LYS A 49 18.35 17.75 13.26
N ALA A 50 17.81 16.53 13.26
CA ALA A 50 18.55 15.34 13.63
C ALA A 50 19.74 15.11 12.67
N SER A 51 20.89 14.74 13.23
CA SER A 51 22.07 14.37 12.42
C SER A 51 21.91 12.99 11.80
N GLU A 52 22.64 12.68 10.73
CA GLU A 52 22.61 11.34 10.12
C GLU A 52 22.99 10.24 11.11
N LYS A 53 24.00 10.49 11.97
CA LYS A 53 24.43 9.54 13.00
C LYS A 53 23.31 9.24 13.99
N GLU A 54 22.52 10.25 14.33
CA GLU A 54 21.34 10.10 15.20
C GLU A 54 20.24 9.30 14.50
N LEU A 55 19.94 9.60 13.22
CA LEU A 55 18.95 8.86 12.45
C LEU A 55 19.31 7.37 12.30
N VAL A 56 20.58 7.04 12.09
CA VAL A 56 21.04 5.64 12.05
C VAL A 56 20.83 4.94 13.40
N TRP A 57 21.11 5.63 14.51
CA TRP A 57 20.89 5.08 15.84
C TRP A 57 19.40 4.85 16.14
N VAL A 58 18.56 5.85 15.84
CA VAL A 58 17.10 5.71 15.98
C VAL A 58 16.56 4.60 15.08
N GLY A 59 17.10 4.45 13.87
CA GLY A 59 16.73 3.39 12.95
C GLY A 59 17.06 2.00 13.50
N ARG A 60 18.23 1.81 14.12
CA ARG A 60 18.58 0.54 14.78
C ARG A 60 17.63 0.20 15.93
N VAL A 61 17.25 1.21 16.73
CA VAL A 61 16.27 1.03 17.81
C VAL A 61 14.89 0.67 17.25
N ALA A 62 14.44 1.38 16.22
CA ALA A 62 13.17 1.08 15.55
C ALA A 62 13.15 -0.33 14.97
N THR A 63 14.23 -0.76 14.29
CA THR A 63 14.38 -2.14 13.80
C THR A 63 14.28 -3.15 14.93
N LEU A 64 14.95 -2.93 16.06
CA LEU A 64 14.89 -3.85 17.21
C LEU A 64 13.47 -3.94 17.78
N ILE A 65 12.78 -2.81 17.93
CA ILE A 65 11.40 -2.77 18.42
C ILE A 65 10.46 -3.52 17.46
N LEU A 66 10.58 -3.28 16.15
CA LEU A 66 9.79 -3.97 15.14
C LEU A 66 10.06 -5.48 15.13
N LEU A 67 11.32 -5.89 15.27
CA LEU A 67 11.71 -7.30 15.34
C LEU A 67 11.10 -7.98 16.56
N LEU A 68 11.24 -7.39 17.75
CA LEU A 68 10.67 -7.93 18.98
C LEU A 68 9.14 -7.97 18.93
N GLY A 69 8.51 -6.89 18.48
CA GLY A 69 7.05 -6.83 18.32
C GLY A 69 6.53 -7.88 17.36
N SER A 70 7.17 -8.05 16.20
CA SER A 70 6.81 -9.08 15.21
C SER A 70 7.03 -10.49 15.76
N PHE A 71 8.10 -10.71 16.53
CA PHE A 71 8.38 -12.00 17.17
C PHE A 71 7.27 -12.38 18.17
N PHE A 72 6.93 -11.47 19.10
CA PHE A 72 5.87 -11.74 20.07
C PHE A 72 4.50 -11.89 19.42
N TYR A 73 4.19 -11.06 18.42
CA TYR A 73 2.94 -11.19 17.67
C TYR A 73 2.86 -12.54 16.94
N GLY A 74 3.97 -12.99 16.34
CA GLY A 74 4.05 -14.30 15.69
C GLY A 74 3.81 -15.48 16.65
N LEU A 75 4.23 -15.37 17.92
CA LEU A 75 3.95 -16.39 18.94
C LEU A 75 2.47 -16.50 19.31
N MET A 76 1.69 -15.42 19.13
CA MET A 76 0.26 -15.38 19.42
C MET A 76 -0.61 -15.82 18.23
N MET A 77 -0.01 -16.06 17.07
CA MET A 77 -0.73 -16.29 15.83
C MET A 77 -1.07 -17.76 15.65
N GLU A 78 -2.36 -18.11 15.76
CA GLU A 78 -2.84 -19.49 15.70
C GLU A 78 -2.90 -20.05 14.27
N ASP A 79 -3.35 -19.25 13.30
CA ASP A 79 -3.43 -19.64 11.89
C ASP A 79 -2.83 -18.56 10.96
N ILE A 80 -1.64 -18.86 10.43
CA ILE A 80 -0.95 -17.96 9.50
C ILE A 80 -1.70 -17.76 8.18
N THR A 81 -2.46 -18.76 7.74
CA THR A 81 -3.14 -18.73 6.44
C THR A 81 -4.29 -17.73 6.48
N SER A 82 -5.13 -17.79 7.51
CA SER A 82 -6.24 -16.86 7.70
C SER A 82 -5.77 -15.40 7.78
N TRP A 83 -4.72 -15.13 8.56
CA TRP A 83 -4.15 -13.78 8.67
C TRP A 83 -3.50 -13.29 7.38
N LEU A 84 -2.85 -14.18 6.63
CA LEU A 84 -2.25 -13.84 5.33
C LEU A 84 -3.33 -13.51 4.29
N ILE A 85 -4.40 -14.30 4.23
CA ILE A 85 -5.56 -14.05 3.38
C ILE A 85 -6.24 -12.73 3.77
N PHE A 86 -6.44 -12.51 5.07
CA PHE A 86 -6.99 -11.27 5.59
C PHE A 86 -6.15 -10.04 5.19
N ALA A 87 -4.82 -10.11 5.36
CA ALA A 87 -3.91 -9.04 4.97
C ALA A 87 -3.92 -8.79 3.45
N LEU A 88 -3.97 -9.87 2.65
CA LEU A 88 -4.11 -9.77 1.19
C LEU A 88 -5.39 -9.04 0.80
N TRP A 89 -6.54 -9.33 1.41
CA TRP A 89 -7.79 -8.64 1.10
C TRP A 89 -7.83 -7.20 1.59
N LEU A 90 -7.25 -6.95 2.78
CA LEU A 90 -7.06 -5.59 3.29
C LEU A 90 -6.27 -4.73 2.27
N MET A 91 -5.25 -5.31 1.63
CA MET A 91 -4.49 -4.62 0.59
C MET A 91 -5.22 -4.57 -0.76
N ALA A 92 -5.74 -5.70 -1.23
CA ALA A 92 -6.32 -5.79 -2.57
C ALA A 92 -7.61 -4.97 -2.71
N ALA A 93 -8.54 -5.09 -1.78
CA ALA A 93 -9.83 -4.39 -1.85
C ALA A 93 -9.71 -2.89 -1.49
N GLY A 94 -8.90 -2.58 -0.47
CA GLY A 94 -8.83 -1.23 0.10
C GLY A 94 -7.78 -0.31 -0.48
N ILE A 95 -6.72 -0.86 -1.06
CA ILE A 95 -5.53 -0.09 -1.45
C ILE A 95 -5.33 -0.14 -2.96
N TRP A 96 -5.54 -1.30 -3.59
CA TRP A 96 -5.21 -1.50 -5.00
C TRP A 96 -6.03 -0.60 -5.94
N LEU A 97 -7.35 -0.56 -5.77
CA LEU A 97 -8.23 0.27 -6.59
C LEU A 97 -7.95 1.78 -6.42
N PRO A 98 -7.85 2.34 -5.19
CA PRO A 98 -7.39 3.71 -4.98
C PRO A 98 -6.02 4.03 -5.60
N ASN A 99 -5.07 3.09 -5.55
CA ASN A 99 -3.74 3.28 -6.14
C ASN A 99 -3.77 3.36 -7.67
N ILE A 100 -4.72 2.70 -8.31
CA ILE A 100 -4.96 2.84 -9.75
C ILE A 100 -5.65 4.19 -9.99
N LEU A 101 -6.72 4.49 -9.26
CA LEU A 101 -7.53 5.70 -9.44
C LEU A 101 -6.72 6.99 -9.29
N GLN A 102 -5.79 7.07 -8.33
CA GLN A 102 -4.94 8.26 -8.16
C GLN A 102 -4.06 8.56 -9.39
N VAL A 103 -3.73 7.55 -10.19
CA VAL A 103 -2.92 7.71 -11.40
C VAL A 103 -3.80 7.93 -12.63
N VAL A 104 -4.91 7.19 -12.75
CA VAL A 104 -5.72 7.22 -13.98
C VAL A 104 -6.79 8.32 -13.97
N TRP A 105 -7.14 8.87 -12.82
CA TRP A 105 -8.26 9.80 -12.69
C TRP A 105 -7.86 11.07 -11.97
N TRP A 106 -7.80 12.18 -12.74
CA TRP A 106 -7.38 13.49 -12.25
C TRP A 106 -8.15 14.03 -11.03
N ARG A 107 -9.39 13.55 -10.80
CA ARG A 107 -10.26 14.04 -9.74
C ARG A 107 -10.04 13.32 -8.40
N PHE A 108 -9.42 12.15 -8.44
CA PHE A 108 -9.09 11.36 -7.27
C PHE A 108 -8.06 12.12 -6.41
N ASN A 109 -8.37 12.32 -5.14
CA ASN A 109 -7.61 13.21 -4.26
C ASN A 109 -7.19 12.50 -2.97
N ALA A 110 -6.34 13.16 -2.18
CA ALA A 110 -5.81 12.61 -0.94
C ALA A 110 -6.89 12.16 0.06
N TRP A 111 -8.03 12.84 0.12
CA TRP A 111 -9.15 12.45 1.01
C TRP A 111 -9.89 11.20 0.52
N GLY A 112 -10.05 11.05 -0.80
CA GLY A 112 -10.55 9.81 -1.39
C GLY A 112 -9.62 8.64 -1.06
N TYR A 113 -8.31 8.82 -1.21
CA TYR A 113 -7.33 7.80 -0.87
C TYR A 113 -7.36 7.44 0.62
N LEU A 114 -7.33 8.45 1.51
CA LEU A 114 -7.33 8.25 2.95
C LEU A 114 -8.63 7.61 3.46
N SER A 115 -9.78 8.05 2.95
CA SER A 115 -11.07 7.46 3.31
C SER A 115 -11.16 6.00 2.88
N SER A 116 -10.59 5.61 1.74
CA SER A 116 -10.52 4.20 1.33
C SER A 116 -9.72 3.37 2.32
N TRP A 117 -8.57 3.85 2.77
CA TRP A 117 -7.74 3.13 3.74
C TRP A 117 -8.47 2.93 5.07
N ILE A 118 -9.04 4.00 5.63
CA ILE A 118 -9.73 3.96 6.92
C ILE A 118 -10.99 3.10 6.84
N ALA A 119 -11.81 3.31 5.79
CA ALA A 119 -13.02 2.53 5.58
C ALA A 119 -12.70 1.06 5.39
N ASN A 120 -11.71 0.73 4.56
CA ASN A 120 -11.37 -0.66 4.31
C ASN A 120 -10.83 -1.36 5.56
N LEU A 121 -10.04 -0.68 6.41
CA LEU A 121 -9.60 -1.25 7.68
C LEU A 121 -10.78 -1.61 8.58
N GLY A 122 -11.72 -0.69 8.76
CA GLY A 122 -12.92 -0.91 9.57
C GLY A 122 -13.84 -1.97 8.98
N LEU A 123 -14.13 -1.89 7.68
CA LEU A 123 -15.01 -2.82 6.96
C LEU A 123 -14.41 -4.22 6.90
N SER A 124 -13.10 -4.37 6.72
CA SER A 124 -12.43 -5.67 6.71
C SER A 124 -12.56 -6.35 8.07
N TRP A 125 -12.33 -5.62 9.17
CA TRP A 125 -12.53 -6.16 10.51
C TRP A 125 -13.99 -6.55 10.75
N LEU A 126 -14.91 -5.69 10.32
CA LEU A 126 -16.35 -5.90 10.47
C LEU A 126 -16.82 -7.15 9.72
N VAL A 127 -16.51 -7.25 8.42
CA VAL A 127 -17.01 -8.30 7.52
C VAL A 127 -16.33 -9.65 7.76
N VAL A 128 -15.02 -9.66 8.03
CA VAL A 128 -14.27 -10.93 8.14
C VAL A 128 -14.38 -11.53 9.54
N TRP A 129 -14.39 -10.71 10.59
CA TRP A 129 -14.31 -11.19 11.97
C TRP A 129 -15.57 -10.91 12.79
N ILE A 130 -16.06 -9.67 12.81
CA ILE A 130 -17.12 -9.28 13.76
C ILE A 130 -18.49 -9.83 13.34
N LEU A 131 -18.96 -9.58 12.12
CA LEU A 131 -20.30 -10.00 11.70
C LEU A 131 -20.48 -11.54 11.68
N PRO A 132 -19.49 -12.34 11.23
CA PRO A 132 -19.59 -13.79 11.31
C PRO A 132 -19.57 -14.31 12.75
N HIS A 133 -18.77 -13.70 13.64
CA HIS A 133 -18.73 -14.10 15.05
C HIS A 133 -20.09 -13.92 15.76
N TRP A 134 -20.84 -12.89 15.37
CA TRP A 134 -22.18 -12.61 15.90
C TRP A 134 -23.31 -13.30 15.11
N ASN A 135 -22.99 -14.19 14.16
CA ASN A 135 -23.94 -14.87 13.28
C ASN A 135 -24.88 -13.93 12.49
N ILE A 136 -24.46 -12.69 12.23
CA ILE A 136 -25.24 -11.73 11.42
C ILE A 136 -25.11 -12.08 9.94
N ILE A 137 -23.92 -12.52 9.52
CA ILE A 137 -23.63 -13.03 8.17
C ILE A 137 -22.95 -14.40 8.29
N PRO A 138 -23.15 -15.31 7.33
CA PRO A 138 -22.35 -16.52 7.25
C PRO A 138 -20.89 -16.19 6.95
N VAL A 139 -19.97 -17.08 7.33
CA VAL A 139 -18.56 -16.99 6.89
C VAL A 139 -18.53 -17.09 5.37
N LEU A 140 -18.20 -15.98 4.73
CA LEU A 140 -18.16 -15.89 3.27
C LEU A 140 -16.86 -16.51 2.74
N PRO A 141 -16.88 -17.19 1.58
CA PRO A 141 -15.66 -17.56 0.86
C PRO A 141 -14.79 -16.33 0.54
N ASP A 142 -13.47 -16.53 0.50
CA ASP A 142 -12.48 -15.45 0.33
C ASP A 142 -12.75 -14.53 -0.87
N TYR A 143 -13.12 -15.11 -2.02
CA TYR A 143 -13.43 -14.31 -3.22
C TYR A 143 -14.67 -13.43 -3.04
N GLN A 144 -15.66 -13.86 -2.24
CA GLN A 144 -16.85 -13.06 -1.95
C GLN A 144 -16.52 -11.93 -0.99
N GLN A 145 -15.67 -12.19 0.02
CA GLN A 145 -15.16 -11.16 0.92
C GLN A 145 -14.47 -10.04 0.14
N PHE A 146 -13.61 -10.40 -0.83
CA PHE A 146 -12.93 -9.44 -1.69
C PHE A 146 -13.88 -8.51 -2.45
N TRP A 147 -14.85 -9.08 -3.18
CA TRP A 147 -15.79 -8.28 -3.97
C TRP A 147 -16.70 -7.43 -3.08
N LEU A 148 -17.13 -7.96 -1.93
CA LEU A 148 -17.93 -7.22 -0.96
C LEU A 148 -17.16 -6.04 -0.38
N LEU A 149 -15.92 -6.25 0.07
CA LEU A 149 -15.08 -5.17 0.62
C LEU A 149 -14.76 -4.10 -0.42
N MET A 150 -14.51 -4.50 -1.67
CA MET A 150 -14.29 -3.56 -2.76
C MET A 150 -15.52 -2.70 -3.04
N LEU A 151 -16.71 -3.32 -3.07
CA LEU A 151 -17.96 -2.60 -3.27
C LEU A 151 -18.22 -1.62 -2.12
N LEU A 152 -18.12 -2.09 -0.87
CA LEU A 152 -18.34 -1.25 0.31
C LEU A 152 -17.30 -0.12 0.40
N GLY A 153 -16.03 -0.41 0.11
CA GLY A 153 -14.97 0.59 0.04
C GLY A 153 -15.25 1.65 -1.02
N ALA A 154 -15.66 1.25 -2.22
CA ALA A 154 -16.04 2.16 -3.30
C ALA A 154 -17.23 3.05 -2.92
N LEU A 155 -18.21 2.50 -2.21
CA LEU A 155 -19.35 3.27 -1.67
C LEU A 155 -18.94 4.31 -0.62
N VAL A 156 -17.74 4.21 -0.04
CA VAL A 156 -17.20 5.23 0.88
C VAL A 156 -16.29 6.20 0.14
N PHE A 157 -15.24 5.72 -0.53
CA PHE A 157 -14.23 6.63 -1.10
C PHE A 157 -14.73 7.40 -2.32
N LEU A 158 -15.66 6.86 -3.12
CA LEU A 158 -16.19 7.59 -4.28
C LEU A 158 -16.99 8.81 -3.84
N PRO A 159 -17.99 8.71 -2.93
CA PRO A 159 -18.66 9.90 -2.40
C PRO A 159 -17.68 10.90 -1.77
N VAL A 160 -16.71 10.44 -0.97
CA VAL A 160 -15.71 11.32 -0.37
C VAL A 160 -14.93 12.07 -1.44
N THR A 161 -14.50 11.40 -2.50
CA THR A 161 -13.75 12.01 -3.62
C THR A 161 -14.55 13.13 -4.31
N PHE A 162 -15.85 12.94 -4.48
CA PHE A 162 -16.73 13.94 -5.09
C PHE A 162 -17.08 15.10 -4.15
N LEU A 163 -17.24 14.81 -2.86
CA LEU A 163 -17.58 15.82 -1.84
C LEU A 163 -16.36 16.66 -1.42
N THR A 164 -15.15 16.14 -1.54
CA THR A 164 -13.93 16.89 -1.21
C THR A 164 -13.39 17.65 -2.42
N LYS A 165 -12.68 18.75 -2.15
CA LYS A 165 -12.04 19.56 -3.18
C LYS A 165 -10.98 18.73 -3.90
N HIS A 166 -10.88 18.92 -5.22
CA HIS A 166 -9.78 18.34 -5.98
C HIS A 166 -8.46 18.99 -5.56
N GLU A 167 -7.35 18.31 -5.84
CA GLU A 167 -6.02 18.90 -5.67
C GLU A 167 -5.89 20.20 -6.48
N PRO A 168 -5.08 21.17 -6.02
CA PRO A 168 -4.84 22.40 -6.74
C PRO A 168 -4.43 22.13 -8.18
N MET A 169 -5.06 22.83 -9.13
CA MET A 169 -4.84 22.59 -10.56
C MET A 169 -3.37 22.75 -10.95
N GLU A 170 -2.64 23.66 -10.28
CA GLU A 170 -1.20 23.86 -10.47
C GLU A 170 -0.39 22.59 -10.19
N HIS A 171 -0.69 21.88 -9.11
CA HIS A 171 -0.02 20.61 -8.78
C HIS A 171 -0.36 19.53 -9.80
N LEU A 172 -1.63 19.45 -10.22
CA LEU A 172 -2.08 18.49 -11.22
C LEU A 172 -1.44 18.73 -12.59
N VAL A 173 -1.32 19.99 -13.02
CA VAL A 173 -0.64 20.35 -14.27
C VAL A 173 0.84 20.01 -14.19
N LYS A 174 1.52 20.34 -13.08
CA LYS A 174 2.93 19.99 -12.87
C LYS A 174 3.15 18.47 -12.94
N TYR A 175 2.31 17.70 -12.26
CA TYR A 175 2.34 16.23 -12.31
C TYR A 175 2.08 15.71 -13.74
N TYR A 176 1.07 16.25 -14.42
CA TYR A 176 0.72 15.82 -15.78
C TYR A 176 1.85 16.03 -16.79
N VAL A 177 2.54 17.17 -16.73
CA VAL A 177 3.66 17.49 -17.63
C VAL A 177 4.87 16.57 -17.36
N GLN A 178 5.13 16.24 -16.09
CA GLN A 178 6.26 15.39 -15.69
C GLN A 178 6.02 13.90 -15.94
N ALA A 179 4.88 13.38 -15.47
CA ALA A 179 4.60 11.95 -15.43
C ALA A 179 3.85 11.43 -16.66
N ARG A 180 3.13 12.30 -17.39
CA ARG A 180 2.26 11.94 -18.54
C ARG A 180 1.37 10.71 -18.25
N PRO A 181 0.56 10.77 -17.19
CA PRO A 181 -0.24 9.64 -16.76
C PRO A 181 -1.28 9.24 -17.81
N ILE A 182 -1.57 7.95 -17.89
CA ILE A 182 -2.67 7.40 -18.70
C ILE A 182 -4.03 7.71 -18.04
N GLY A 183 -5.11 7.63 -18.82
CA GLY A 183 -6.48 7.70 -18.31
C GLY A 183 -7.18 9.04 -18.52
N TRP A 184 -8.09 9.37 -17.60
CA TRP A 184 -8.97 10.53 -17.71
C TRP A 184 -8.29 11.79 -17.17
N TRP A 185 -7.44 12.42 -17.99
CA TRP A 185 -6.76 13.67 -17.64
C TRP A 185 -7.19 14.87 -18.50
N GLY A 186 -8.30 14.73 -19.22
CA GLY A 186 -8.79 15.73 -20.18
C GLY A 186 -8.81 17.18 -19.67
N PRO A 187 -9.41 17.48 -18.49
CA PRO A 187 -9.44 18.84 -17.96
C PRO A 187 -8.05 19.40 -17.66
N VAL A 188 -7.18 18.62 -17.01
CA VAL A 188 -5.81 19.01 -16.68
C VAL A 188 -4.95 19.21 -17.92
N LYS A 189 -5.12 18.34 -18.92
CA LYS A 189 -4.45 18.46 -20.23
C LYS A 189 -4.81 19.78 -20.90
N ARG A 190 -6.10 20.14 -20.93
CA ARG A 190 -6.55 21.42 -21.51
C ARG A 190 -5.94 22.61 -20.78
N GLU A 191 -5.81 22.55 -19.46
CA GLU A 191 -5.19 23.62 -18.69
C GLU A 191 -3.68 23.72 -18.95
N ALA A 192 -2.98 22.59 -19.04
CA ALA A 192 -1.57 22.55 -19.45
C ALA A 192 -1.35 23.13 -20.86
N GLN A 193 -2.28 22.88 -21.79
CA GLN A 193 -2.25 23.47 -23.14
C GLN A 193 -2.43 24.98 -23.11
N LYS A 194 -3.38 25.51 -22.32
CA LYS A 194 -3.58 26.96 -22.18
C LYS A 194 -2.35 27.67 -21.62
N LEU A 195 -1.66 27.02 -20.70
CA LEU A 195 -0.42 27.53 -20.10
C LEU A 195 0.80 27.41 -21.03
N GLY A 196 0.64 26.82 -22.24
CA GLY A 196 1.73 26.65 -23.20
C GLY A 196 2.81 25.66 -22.75
N LEU A 197 2.52 24.80 -21.76
CA LEU A 197 3.48 23.88 -21.16
C LEU A 197 3.67 22.58 -21.95
N LEU A 198 2.96 22.42 -23.07
CA LEU A 198 3.02 21.25 -23.94
C LEU A 198 3.57 21.66 -25.31
N THR A 199 4.54 20.91 -25.83
CA THR A 199 5.17 21.21 -27.13
C THR A 199 4.25 20.83 -28.30
N HIS A 200 4.42 21.46 -29.47
CA HIS A 200 3.57 21.22 -30.65
C HIS A 200 3.54 19.75 -31.14
N VAL A 201 4.60 18.97 -30.88
CA VAL A 201 4.65 17.52 -31.19
C VAL A 201 3.70 16.73 -30.28
N GLU A 202 3.48 17.19 -29.05
CA GLU A 202 2.64 16.54 -28.04
C GLU A 202 1.14 16.79 -28.27
N LEU A 203 0.80 17.89 -28.95
CA LEU A 203 -0.56 18.19 -29.39
C LEU A 203 -1.03 17.23 -30.50
N LYS A 204 -0.10 16.81 -31.38
CA LYS A 204 -0.40 15.99 -32.55
C LYS A 204 -0.56 14.50 -32.24
N ASN A 205 0.13 13.99 -31.22
CA ASN A 205 0.19 12.55 -30.90
C ASN A 205 -0.81 12.07 -29.83
N GLY A 206 -1.83 12.85 -29.50
CA GLY A 206 -3.04 12.30 -28.85
C GLY A 206 -2.85 11.53 -27.54
N GLY A 207 -1.72 11.65 -26.84
CA GLY A 207 -1.51 10.98 -25.55
C GLY A 207 -1.28 9.46 -25.63
N VAL A 208 -0.50 8.97 -26.59
CA VAL A 208 0.03 7.60 -26.53
C VAL A 208 1.53 7.59 -26.82
N LYS A 209 2.32 7.27 -25.79
CA LYS A 209 3.58 6.54 -25.88
C LYS A 209 3.53 5.46 -24.81
#